data_AF-A0A2G8SZI0-F1
#
_entry.id   AF-A0A2G8SZI0-F1
#
_cell.length_a   1.000
_cell.length_b   1.000
_cell.length_c   1.000
_cell.angle_alpha   90.00
_cell.angle_beta   90.00
_cell.angle_gamma   90.00
#
_symmetry.space_group_name_H-M   'P 1'
#
loop_
_entity.id
_entity.type
_entity.pdbx_description
1 polymer ?
#
loop_
_entity_poly.entity_id
_entity_poly.type
_entity_poly.pdbx_seq_one_letter_code
_entity_poly.pdbx_strand_id
1 'polypeptide(L)'
;MAEMALSMSLTNGRVSIAVGDYEFYADALFGLLDHSYTIDEETLYREFESAVRDLFRESDSFSDPKKLLLKFDKRCGALLAKKSTFVVITSVNLKDAVPRGRTVNQCAIRFHKTLPRKFRSARAALLKVENSVGINVENDGYLFVEVTVTAVNDYTAFEMAMEALAVYRGLIQLHVSKTINQFAGPTLAHRYPAEPQLKLGNIHTVHTAEGGPIQNAHWFEETINKDPAIEGENFAAADDGVRRFLRKMTNSSPEFSQFCTKFIAAYTTALDTRDADAKLVRFWLCLELLTGADDAKNIIKRIAFFYSNQEVVVAQLKALRSARNSHVHAGAKPPRVALKNFVLVGFIENLIVFVVSNHFKFDNRQQWWDFMSTTTDIKSIDEQIARLRMVKKFARPARGVPEQSDDSHP
;
A
#
# COMPACT_ATOMS: atom_id res chain seq x y z
N MET A 1 13.17 27.47 5.83
CA MET A 1 12.33 28.57 5.27
C MET A 1 13.11 29.86 5.10
N ALA A 2 13.73 30.43 6.15
CA ALA A 2 14.54 31.66 6.00
C ALA A 2 15.68 31.48 4.97
N GLU A 3 16.46 30.39 5.07
CA GLU A 3 17.49 30.05 4.08
C GLU A 3 16.92 29.83 2.67
N MET A 4 15.73 29.21 2.56
CA MET A 4 15.05 29.04 1.28
C MET A 4 14.59 30.37 0.67
N ALA A 5 14.21 31.35 1.50
CA ALA A 5 13.85 32.68 1.01
C ALA A 5 15.07 33.45 0.50
N LEU A 6 16.26 33.22 1.07
CA LEU A 6 17.51 33.84 0.61
C LEU A 6 17.94 33.34 -0.77
N SER A 7 17.56 32.11 -1.15
CA SER A 7 17.82 31.58 -2.50
C SER A 7 16.78 32.02 -3.54
N MET A 8 15.83 32.88 -3.16
CA MET A 8 14.77 33.40 -4.04
C MET A 8 14.92 34.91 -4.22
N SER A 9 14.57 35.42 -5.40
CA SER A 9 14.51 36.86 -5.66
C SER A 9 13.32 37.21 -6.55
N LEU A 10 12.77 38.41 -6.37
CA LEU A 10 11.65 38.89 -7.17
C LEU A 10 12.16 39.80 -8.29
N THR A 11 11.93 39.42 -9.55
CA THR A 11 12.28 40.23 -10.73
C THR A 11 11.07 40.34 -11.64
N ASN A 12 10.56 41.57 -11.84
CA ASN A 12 9.38 41.85 -12.69
C ASN A 12 8.13 41.02 -12.31
N GLY A 13 7.87 40.83 -11.01
CA GLY A 13 6.74 40.03 -10.50
C GLY A 13 6.88 38.51 -10.67
N ARG A 14 8.01 38.05 -11.22
CA ARG A 14 8.39 36.64 -11.29
C ARG A 14 9.40 36.32 -10.20
N VAL A 15 9.25 35.13 -9.62
CA VAL A 15 10.19 34.61 -8.63
C VAL A 15 11.30 33.89 -9.37
N SER A 16 12.51 34.41 -9.26
CA SER A 16 13.76 33.81 -9.72
C SER A 16 14.38 33.01 -8.57
N ILE A 17 15.01 31.88 -8.89
CA ILE A 17 15.57 30.96 -7.91
C ILE A 17 17.05 30.76 -8.23
N ALA A 18 17.90 30.90 -7.22
CA ALA A 18 19.30 30.53 -7.31
C ALA A 18 19.41 29.00 -7.39
N VAL A 19 20.10 28.51 -8.43
CA VAL A 19 20.25 27.07 -8.69
C VAL A 19 20.95 26.40 -7.50
N GLY A 20 20.36 25.31 -6.98
CA GLY A 20 20.98 24.42 -6.01
C GLY A 20 20.28 24.45 -4.65
N ASP A 21 20.46 25.52 -3.89
CA ASP A 21 20.05 25.54 -2.48
C ASP A 21 18.52 25.48 -2.31
N TYR A 22 17.77 26.08 -3.23
CA TYR A 22 16.31 26.06 -3.15
C TYR A 22 15.74 24.65 -3.22
N GLU A 23 16.18 23.83 -4.16
CA GLU A 23 15.65 22.48 -4.38
C GLU A 23 15.84 21.62 -3.13
N PHE A 24 17.01 21.67 -2.50
CA PHE A 24 17.29 20.95 -1.25
C PHE A 24 16.42 21.44 -0.09
N TYR A 25 16.21 22.75 0.04
CA TYR A 25 15.36 23.28 1.11
C TYR A 25 13.88 22.99 0.89
N ALA A 26 13.41 23.04 -0.36
CA ALA A 26 12.03 22.73 -0.72
C ALA A 26 11.73 21.26 -0.47
N ASP A 27 12.62 20.35 -0.89
CA ASP A 27 12.54 18.91 -0.61
C ASP A 27 12.53 18.63 0.91
N ALA A 28 13.48 19.21 1.65
CA ALA A 28 13.56 19.03 3.09
C ALA A 28 12.31 19.55 3.83
N LEU A 29 11.74 20.68 3.40
CA LEU A 29 10.51 21.21 3.99
C LEU A 29 9.28 20.38 3.61
N PHE A 30 9.21 19.91 2.37
CA PHE A 30 8.13 19.03 1.93
C PHE A 30 8.13 17.72 2.72
N GLY A 31 9.31 17.12 2.96
CA GLY A 31 9.46 15.92 3.79
C GLY A 31 9.07 16.09 5.27
N LEU A 32 8.87 17.32 5.75
CA LEU A 32 8.36 17.61 7.10
C LEU A 32 6.84 17.80 7.12
N LEU A 33 6.17 17.83 5.96
CA LEU A 33 4.72 17.97 5.90
C LEU A 33 4.03 16.66 6.24
N ASP A 34 3.07 16.73 7.17
CA ASP A 34 2.13 15.66 7.41
C ASP A 34 0.81 15.99 6.70
N HIS A 35 0.39 15.15 5.76
CA HIS A 35 -0.85 15.34 5.01
C HIS A 35 -1.58 14.02 4.75
N SER A 36 -2.88 14.13 4.46
CA SER A 36 -3.75 12.99 4.15
C SER A 36 -4.38 13.08 2.74
N TYR A 37 -3.83 13.95 1.89
CA TYR A 37 -4.32 14.13 0.53
C TYR A 37 -4.13 12.86 -0.31
N THR A 38 -5.13 12.55 -1.13
CA THR A 38 -5.13 11.41 -2.08
C THR A 38 -4.72 11.92 -3.46
N ILE A 39 -3.51 12.46 -3.52
CA ILE A 39 -2.86 13.03 -4.71
C ILE A 39 -1.46 12.41 -4.77
N ASP A 40 -0.94 12.15 -5.96
CA ASP A 40 0.43 11.68 -6.14
C ASP A 40 1.47 12.66 -5.58
N GLU A 41 2.57 12.12 -5.04
CA GLU A 41 3.62 12.87 -4.35
C GLU A 41 4.26 13.96 -5.23
N GLU A 42 4.45 13.68 -6.52
CA GLU A 42 5.02 14.63 -7.48
C GLU A 42 4.10 15.85 -7.67
N THR A 43 2.79 15.63 -7.80
CA THR A 43 1.82 16.72 -7.89
C THR A 43 1.71 17.49 -6.58
N LEU A 44 1.74 16.81 -5.44
CA LEU A 44 1.77 17.47 -4.13
C LEU A 44 3.01 18.34 -3.98
N TYR A 45 4.18 17.84 -4.34
CA TYR A 45 5.43 18.60 -4.31
C TYR A 45 5.34 19.86 -5.20
N ARG A 46 4.81 19.74 -6.42
CA ARG A 46 4.61 20.89 -7.33
C ARG A 46 3.64 21.93 -6.77
N GLU A 47 2.55 21.50 -6.12
CA GLU A 47 1.63 22.44 -5.48
C GLU A 47 2.24 23.09 -4.24
N PHE A 48 3.08 22.36 -3.51
CA PHE A 48 3.88 22.90 -2.42
C PHE A 48 4.86 23.96 -2.92
N GLU A 49 5.66 23.68 -3.94
CA GLU A 49 6.54 24.66 -4.57
C GLU A 49 5.77 25.90 -5.06
N SER A 50 4.60 25.67 -5.66
CA SER A 50 3.73 26.75 -6.12
C SER A 50 3.22 27.61 -4.95
N ALA A 51 2.86 26.99 -3.82
CA ALA A 51 2.47 27.70 -2.60
C ALA A 51 3.62 28.51 -2.02
N VAL A 52 4.84 27.98 -2.02
CA VAL A 52 6.08 28.68 -1.62
C VAL A 52 6.30 29.91 -2.51
N ARG A 53 6.25 29.76 -3.83
CA ARG A 53 6.46 30.85 -4.79
C ARG A 53 5.41 31.94 -4.67
N ASP A 54 4.15 31.58 -4.47
CA ASP A 54 3.07 32.55 -4.26
C ASP A 54 3.23 33.32 -2.95
N LEU A 55 3.62 32.63 -1.88
CA LEU A 55 3.86 33.29 -0.60
C LEU A 55 5.06 34.24 -0.68
N PHE A 56 6.14 33.83 -1.33
CA PHE A 56 7.29 34.71 -1.57
C PHE A 56 6.91 35.93 -2.41
N ARG A 57 6.08 35.77 -3.45
CA ARG A 57 5.60 36.88 -4.28
C ARG A 57 4.80 37.93 -3.50
N GLU A 58 4.07 37.51 -2.45
CA GLU A 58 3.21 38.41 -1.66
C GLU A 58 3.96 39.23 -0.61
N SER A 59 5.05 38.71 -0.05
CA SER A 59 5.74 39.36 1.08
C SER A 59 7.26 39.48 0.94
N ASP A 60 7.84 39.10 -0.19
CA ASP A 60 9.30 39.11 -0.48
C ASP A 60 10.16 38.38 0.58
N SER A 61 9.49 37.55 1.37
CA SER A 61 9.99 36.77 2.50
C SER A 61 8.87 35.87 2.98
N PHE A 62 9.19 34.70 3.51
CA PHE A 62 8.23 33.86 4.22
C PHE A 62 8.89 33.17 5.41
N SER A 63 8.50 33.61 6.61
CA SER A 63 8.97 33.06 7.88
C SER A 63 7.88 32.32 8.66
N ASP A 64 6.61 32.49 8.26
CA ASP A 64 5.46 31.91 8.95
C ASP A 64 5.02 30.58 8.30
N PRO A 65 5.27 29.42 8.93
CA PRO A 65 4.90 28.13 8.37
C PRO A 65 3.39 27.99 8.20
N LYS A 66 2.58 28.63 9.05
CA LYS A 66 1.11 28.50 9.01
C LYS A 66 0.53 29.09 7.73
N LYS A 67 1.10 30.20 7.24
CA LYS A 67 0.68 30.81 5.98
C LYS A 67 1.00 29.93 4.78
N LEU A 68 2.16 29.27 4.79
CA LEU A 68 2.54 28.31 3.76
C LEU A 68 1.59 27.11 3.75
N LEU A 69 1.36 26.50 4.92
CA LEU A 69 0.41 25.38 5.06
C LEU A 69 -0.99 25.76 4.59
N LEU A 70 -1.50 26.93 4.98
CA LEU A 70 -2.83 27.39 4.55
C LEU A 70 -2.93 27.55 3.02
N LYS A 71 -1.88 28.07 2.37
CA LYS A 71 -1.84 28.21 0.90
C LYS A 71 -1.76 26.85 0.22
N PHE A 72 -0.91 25.97 0.74
CA PHE A 72 -0.77 24.60 0.25
C PHE A 72 -2.10 23.84 0.35
N ASP A 73 -2.77 23.89 1.51
CA ASP A 73 -4.07 23.26 1.74
C ASP A 73 -5.14 23.80 0.80
N LYS A 74 -5.16 25.12 0.58
CA LYS A 74 -6.10 25.75 -0.37
C LYS A 74 -5.88 25.24 -1.79
N ARG A 75 -4.63 25.08 -2.22
CA ARG A 75 -4.27 24.54 -3.55
C ARG A 75 -4.67 23.08 -3.69
N CYS A 76 -4.33 22.24 -2.71
CA CYS A 76 -4.73 20.84 -2.68
C CYS A 76 -6.25 20.68 -2.67
N GLY A 77 -6.97 21.48 -1.88
CA GLY A 77 -8.44 21.50 -1.85
C GLY A 77 -9.05 21.88 -3.21
N ALA A 78 -8.47 22.86 -3.92
CA ALA A 78 -8.91 23.27 -5.25
C ALA A 78 -8.67 22.17 -6.31
N LEU A 79 -7.55 21.43 -6.21
CA LEU A 79 -7.30 20.26 -7.06
C LEU A 79 -8.29 19.14 -6.78
N LEU A 80 -8.53 18.80 -5.52
CA LEU A 80 -9.47 17.74 -5.13
C LEU A 80 -10.91 18.01 -5.55
N ALA A 81 -11.29 19.28 -5.74
CA ALA A 81 -12.58 19.66 -6.28
C ALA A 81 -12.73 19.36 -7.78
N LYS A 82 -11.63 19.24 -8.53
CA LYS A 82 -11.61 19.00 -9.98
C LYS A 82 -11.21 17.55 -10.27
N LYS A 83 -12.15 16.62 -10.15
CA LYS A 83 -11.92 15.22 -10.48
C LYS A 83 -12.45 14.87 -11.86
N SER A 84 -11.68 14.04 -12.57
CA SER A 84 -12.06 13.46 -13.85
C SER A 84 -12.01 11.94 -13.77
N THR A 85 -12.75 11.27 -14.65
CA THR A 85 -12.69 9.81 -14.78
C THR A 85 -11.61 9.42 -15.78
N PHE A 86 -10.72 8.54 -15.32
CA PHE A 86 -9.63 7.98 -16.09
C PHE A 86 -9.80 6.47 -16.21
N VAL A 87 -9.20 5.90 -17.24
CA VAL A 87 -9.14 4.45 -17.44
C VAL A 87 -7.71 4.00 -17.63
N VAL A 88 -7.24 3.15 -16.72
CA VAL A 88 -5.93 2.53 -16.79
C VAL A 88 -6.05 1.18 -17.48
N ILE A 89 -5.24 0.99 -18.52
CA ILE A 89 -5.14 -0.25 -19.27
C ILE A 89 -3.79 -0.90 -19.00
N THR A 90 -3.83 -2.11 -18.45
CA THR A 90 -2.69 -2.99 -18.22
C THR A 90 -3.05 -4.41 -18.65
N SER A 91 -2.24 -5.40 -18.28
CA SER A 91 -2.49 -6.81 -18.51
C SER A 91 -2.01 -7.68 -17.35
N VAL A 92 -2.54 -8.89 -17.25
CA VAL A 92 -2.11 -9.90 -16.27
C VAL A 92 -1.86 -11.23 -16.95
N ASN A 93 -0.91 -12.00 -16.43
CA ASN A 93 -0.45 -13.29 -16.97
C ASN A 93 -1.47 -14.43 -16.83
N LEU A 94 -2.76 -14.17 -16.97
CA LEU A 94 -3.81 -15.18 -16.91
C LEU A 94 -4.28 -15.50 -18.34
N LYS A 95 -4.53 -16.77 -18.62
CA LYS A 95 -5.04 -17.25 -19.89
C LYS A 95 -6.45 -17.83 -19.72
N ASP A 96 -7.34 -17.50 -20.65
CA ASP A 96 -8.70 -18.04 -20.83
C ASP A 96 -9.74 -17.88 -19.71
N ALA A 97 -9.36 -17.96 -18.44
CA ALA A 97 -10.21 -17.75 -17.28
C ALA A 97 -10.41 -16.25 -17.02
N VAL A 98 -11.47 -15.65 -17.58
CA VAL A 98 -11.75 -14.22 -17.41
C VAL A 98 -12.42 -13.99 -16.04
N PRO A 99 -11.77 -13.27 -15.10
CA PRO A 99 -12.36 -12.98 -13.79
C PRO A 99 -13.58 -12.06 -13.91
N ARG A 100 -14.47 -12.10 -12.91
CA ARG A 100 -15.61 -11.18 -12.86
C ARG A 100 -15.14 -9.75 -12.57
N GLY A 101 -15.80 -8.77 -13.19
CA GLY A 101 -15.57 -7.36 -12.86
C GLY A 101 -15.99 -7.04 -11.41
N ARG A 102 -15.28 -6.12 -10.75
CA ARG A 102 -15.56 -5.73 -9.36
C ARG A 102 -15.01 -4.35 -9.03
N THR A 103 -15.39 -3.83 -7.87
CA THR A 103 -14.85 -2.58 -7.33
C THR A 103 -13.90 -2.86 -6.17
N VAL A 104 -12.70 -2.27 -6.20
CA VAL A 104 -11.70 -2.31 -5.13
C VAL A 104 -11.26 -0.87 -4.88
N ASN A 105 -11.38 -0.38 -3.63
CA ASN A 105 -11.06 1.01 -3.28
C ASN A 105 -11.65 2.05 -4.25
N GLN A 106 -12.96 1.94 -4.56
CA GLN A 106 -13.65 2.82 -5.52
C GLN A 106 -13.18 2.71 -6.98
N CYS A 107 -12.19 1.86 -7.29
CA CYS A 107 -11.73 1.59 -8.64
C CYS A 107 -12.47 0.38 -9.21
N ALA A 108 -13.07 0.52 -10.40
CA ALA A 108 -13.78 -0.57 -11.07
C ALA A 108 -12.82 -1.34 -11.99
N ILE A 109 -12.55 -2.60 -11.66
CA ILE A 109 -11.65 -3.50 -12.38
C ILE A 109 -12.47 -4.41 -13.31
N ARG A 110 -12.10 -4.48 -14.58
CA ARG A 110 -12.65 -5.40 -15.59
C ARG A 110 -11.53 -6.10 -16.34
N PHE A 111 -11.83 -7.28 -16.87
CA PHE A 111 -10.87 -8.13 -17.57
C PHE A 111 -11.36 -8.43 -18.98
N HIS A 112 -10.45 -8.42 -19.95
CA HIS A 112 -10.76 -8.58 -21.36
C HIS A 112 -9.75 -9.50 -22.04
N LYS A 113 -10.24 -10.45 -22.85
CA LYS A 113 -9.37 -11.29 -23.70
C LYS A 113 -8.65 -10.50 -24.79
N THR A 114 -9.24 -9.39 -25.21
CA THR A 114 -8.69 -8.51 -26.24
C THR A 114 -8.85 -7.06 -25.82
N LEU A 115 -7.88 -6.22 -26.17
CA LEU A 115 -7.95 -4.78 -25.91
C LEU A 115 -9.27 -4.18 -26.47
N PRO A 116 -10.07 -3.51 -25.63
CA PRO A 116 -11.32 -2.88 -26.08
C PRO A 116 -11.05 -1.87 -27.20
N ARG A 117 -11.93 -1.87 -28.22
CA ARG A 117 -11.70 -1.14 -29.49
C ARG A 117 -11.39 0.35 -29.28
N LYS A 118 -12.06 1.00 -28.32
CA LYS A 118 -11.90 2.44 -28.06
C LYS A 118 -10.48 2.83 -27.62
N PHE A 119 -9.71 1.93 -27.02
CA PHE A 119 -8.35 2.21 -26.56
C PHE A 119 -7.26 1.86 -27.58
N ARG A 120 -7.59 1.09 -28.64
CA ARG A 120 -6.58 0.52 -29.54
C ARG A 120 -5.73 1.58 -30.23
N SER A 121 -6.38 2.58 -30.83
CA SER A 121 -5.68 3.65 -31.55
C SER A 121 -4.86 4.52 -30.61
N ALA A 122 -5.44 4.92 -29.47
CA ALA A 122 -4.77 5.75 -28.48
C ALA A 122 -3.55 5.05 -27.89
N ARG A 123 -3.70 3.79 -27.47
CA ARG A 123 -2.60 2.96 -26.94
C ARG A 123 -1.52 2.74 -27.98
N ALA A 124 -1.87 2.39 -29.22
CA ALA A 124 -0.89 2.22 -30.29
C ALA A 124 -0.10 3.51 -30.58
N ALA A 125 -0.74 4.68 -30.49
CA ALA A 125 -0.07 5.97 -30.65
C ALA A 125 0.91 6.25 -29.50
N LEU A 126 0.53 5.98 -28.25
CA LEU A 126 1.41 6.12 -27.09
C LEU A 126 2.65 5.22 -27.18
N LEU A 127 2.47 4.00 -27.69
CA LEU A 127 3.54 3.00 -27.77
C LEU A 127 4.38 3.08 -29.06
N LYS A 128 4.06 3.99 -29.98
CA LYS A 128 4.73 4.08 -31.29
C LYS A 128 6.22 4.41 -31.18
N VAL A 129 6.60 5.27 -30.23
CA VAL A 129 8.01 5.67 -30.01
C VAL A 129 8.81 4.48 -29.47
N GLU A 130 8.25 3.73 -28.53
CA GLU A 130 8.96 2.63 -27.87
C GLU A 130 9.03 1.36 -28.72
N ASN A 131 7.98 1.07 -29.47
CA ASN A 131 8.00 -0.02 -30.46
C ASN A 131 9.07 0.18 -31.54
N SER A 132 9.48 1.44 -31.79
CA SER A 132 10.55 1.75 -32.74
C SER A 132 11.94 1.32 -32.25
N VAL A 133 12.09 1.05 -30.95
CA VAL A 133 13.33 0.55 -30.32
C VAL A 133 13.35 -0.99 -30.24
N GLY A 134 12.34 -1.68 -30.77
CA GLY A 134 12.33 -3.15 -30.90
C GLY A 134 12.04 -3.91 -29.61
N ILE A 135 11.57 -3.22 -28.57
CA ILE A 135 11.11 -3.88 -27.33
C ILE A 135 9.67 -4.35 -27.62
N ASN A 136 9.46 -5.66 -27.78
CA ASN A 136 8.09 -6.20 -27.78
C ASN A 136 7.57 -6.13 -26.34
N VAL A 137 6.84 -5.06 -26.04
CA VAL A 137 6.44 -4.76 -24.68
C VAL A 137 5.08 -5.38 -24.33
N GLU A 138 4.28 -5.82 -25.30
CA GLU A 138 3.03 -6.54 -25.01
C GLU A 138 3.30 -8.03 -24.76
N ASN A 139 2.66 -8.57 -23.72
CA ASN A 139 2.79 -9.96 -23.34
C ASN A 139 1.75 -10.82 -24.08
N ASP A 140 2.22 -11.76 -24.90
CA ASP A 140 1.35 -12.66 -25.66
C ASP A 140 0.49 -13.53 -24.72
N GLY A 141 -0.81 -13.59 -25.02
CA GLY A 141 -1.77 -14.45 -24.32
C GLY A 141 -2.24 -13.92 -22.96
N TYR A 142 -1.78 -12.75 -22.51
CA TYR A 142 -2.24 -12.13 -21.28
C TYR A 142 -3.66 -11.57 -21.43
N LEU A 143 -4.42 -11.52 -20.33
CA LEU A 143 -5.68 -10.78 -20.28
C LEU A 143 -5.40 -9.30 -20.07
N PHE A 144 -6.08 -8.44 -20.84
CA PHE A 144 -6.11 -7.01 -20.58
C PHE A 144 -6.94 -6.72 -19.33
N VAL A 145 -6.50 -5.77 -18.54
CA VAL A 145 -7.21 -5.26 -17.37
C VAL A 145 -7.55 -3.79 -17.61
N GLU A 146 -8.83 -3.48 -17.45
CA GLU A 146 -9.37 -2.12 -17.48
C GLU A 146 -9.69 -1.70 -16.04
N VAL A 147 -9.02 -0.68 -15.54
CA VAL A 147 -9.30 -0.10 -14.21
C VAL A 147 -9.84 1.32 -14.40
N THR A 148 -11.12 1.51 -14.10
CA THR A 148 -11.76 2.83 -14.13
C THR A 148 -11.66 3.49 -12.76
N VAL A 149 -11.18 4.74 -12.73
CA VAL A 149 -10.90 5.49 -11.50
C VAL A 149 -11.29 6.96 -11.67
N THR A 150 -11.71 7.61 -10.58
CA THR A 150 -11.96 9.06 -10.55
C THR A 150 -10.88 9.73 -9.70
N ALA A 151 -10.05 10.56 -10.32
CA ALA A 151 -8.86 11.16 -9.72
C ALA A 151 -8.69 12.62 -10.16
N VAL A 152 -7.71 13.32 -9.59
CA VAL A 152 -7.42 14.74 -9.91
C VAL A 152 -6.60 14.90 -11.19
N ASN A 153 -5.75 13.92 -11.50
CA ASN A 153 -4.89 13.87 -12.68
C ASN A 153 -4.64 12.39 -13.08
N ASP A 154 -3.89 12.20 -14.15
CA ASP A 154 -3.52 10.90 -14.71
C ASP A 154 -2.50 10.11 -13.87
N TYR A 155 -1.58 10.78 -13.16
CA TYR A 155 -0.62 10.13 -12.26
C TYR A 155 -1.29 9.53 -11.02
N THR A 156 -2.08 10.33 -10.30
CA THR A 156 -2.93 9.88 -9.20
C THR A 156 -3.88 8.77 -9.67
N ALA A 157 -4.47 8.89 -10.86
CA ALA A 157 -5.30 7.83 -11.44
C ALA A 157 -4.51 6.52 -11.62
N PHE A 158 -3.29 6.61 -12.15
CA PHE A 158 -2.41 5.46 -12.31
C PHE A 158 -2.08 4.79 -10.97
N GLU A 159 -1.62 5.55 -9.98
CA GLU A 159 -1.27 5.02 -8.65
C GLU A 159 -2.47 4.34 -7.97
N MET A 160 -3.64 4.99 -7.95
CA MET A 160 -4.86 4.43 -7.38
C MET A 160 -5.28 3.13 -8.08
N ALA A 161 -5.20 3.10 -9.41
CA ALA A 161 -5.54 1.91 -10.20
C ALA A 161 -4.58 0.74 -9.94
N MET A 162 -3.28 1.02 -9.86
CA MET A 162 -2.26 0.01 -9.59
C MET A 162 -2.35 -0.51 -8.16
N GLU A 163 -2.63 0.34 -7.18
CA GLU A 163 -2.89 -0.08 -5.80
C GLU A 163 -4.13 -0.99 -5.72
N ALA A 164 -5.25 -0.59 -6.35
CA ALA A 164 -6.46 -1.40 -6.40
C ALA A 164 -6.22 -2.78 -7.06
N LEU A 165 -5.43 -2.81 -8.13
CA LEU A 165 -5.05 -4.05 -8.80
C LEU A 165 -4.08 -4.89 -7.95
N ALA A 166 -3.16 -4.25 -7.22
CA ALA A 166 -2.28 -4.91 -6.27
C ALA A 166 -3.10 -5.59 -5.16
N VAL A 167 -4.09 -4.91 -4.59
CA VAL A 167 -5.00 -5.51 -3.59
C VAL A 167 -5.71 -6.73 -4.17
N TYR A 168 -6.26 -6.63 -5.38
CA TYR A 168 -6.91 -7.75 -6.05
C TYR A 168 -5.95 -8.95 -6.22
N ARG A 169 -4.75 -8.71 -6.73
CA ARG A 169 -3.72 -9.74 -6.96
C ARG A 169 -3.26 -10.37 -5.64
N GLY A 170 -3.06 -9.58 -4.60
CA GLY A 170 -2.74 -10.05 -3.26
C GLY A 170 -3.82 -10.96 -2.68
N LEU A 171 -5.10 -10.61 -2.86
CA LEU A 171 -6.21 -11.47 -2.43
C LEU A 171 -6.30 -12.77 -3.24
N ILE A 172 -6.03 -12.74 -4.56
CA ILE A 172 -5.93 -13.97 -5.36
C ILE A 172 -4.83 -14.87 -4.80
N GLN A 173 -3.67 -14.30 -4.49
CA GLN A 173 -2.52 -15.03 -3.98
C GLN A 173 -2.81 -15.85 -2.71
N LEU A 174 -3.70 -15.37 -1.83
CA LEU A 174 -4.13 -16.08 -0.61
C LEU A 174 -4.94 -17.35 -0.88
N HIS A 175 -5.53 -17.46 -2.08
CA HIS A 175 -6.33 -18.60 -2.50
C HIS A 175 -5.55 -19.59 -3.36
N VAL A 176 -4.25 -19.36 -3.53
CA VAL A 176 -3.34 -20.20 -4.29
C VAL A 176 -2.51 -21.03 -3.33
N SER A 177 -2.55 -22.35 -3.51
CA SER A 177 -1.72 -23.25 -2.70
C SER A 177 -0.24 -23.07 -3.03
N LYS A 178 0.57 -22.85 -1.99
CA LYS A 178 2.04 -22.84 -2.11
C LYS A 178 2.58 -24.21 -1.81
N THR A 179 3.36 -24.74 -2.75
CA THR A 179 3.97 -26.05 -2.63
C THR A 179 5.49 -25.94 -2.70
N ILE A 180 6.17 -26.70 -1.85
CA ILE A 180 7.62 -26.87 -1.97
C ILE A 180 7.87 -27.78 -3.17
N ASN A 181 8.59 -27.28 -4.17
CA ASN A 181 8.95 -28.10 -5.32
C ASN A 181 10.22 -28.91 -5.00
N GLN A 182 10.05 -30.15 -4.53
CA GLN A 182 11.19 -31.01 -4.18
C GLN A 182 12.06 -31.40 -5.38
N PHE A 183 11.51 -31.34 -6.59
CA PHE A 183 12.18 -31.67 -7.84
C PHE A 183 12.70 -30.44 -8.58
N ALA A 184 12.52 -29.24 -8.03
CA ALA A 184 13.29 -28.09 -8.48
C ALA A 184 14.77 -28.41 -8.29
N GLY A 185 15.56 -28.25 -9.36
CA GLY A 185 17.00 -28.52 -9.37
C GLY A 185 17.80 -27.63 -8.39
N PRO A 186 19.04 -27.25 -8.70
CA PRO A 186 19.89 -26.54 -7.73
C PRO A 186 19.36 -25.15 -7.32
N THR A 187 18.43 -24.58 -8.10
CA THR A 187 17.88 -23.25 -7.86
C THR A 187 16.88 -23.22 -6.70
N LEU A 188 17.34 -22.74 -5.53
CA LEU A 188 16.50 -22.63 -4.32
C LEU A 188 15.24 -21.79 -4.51
N ALA A 189 15.25 -20.79 -5.40
CA ALA A 189 14.07 -19.97 -5.70
C ALA A 189 12.91 -20.79 -6.30
N HIS A 190 13.22 -21.79 -7.14
CA HIS A 190 12.21 -22.68 -7.71
C HIS A 190 11.68 -23.68 -6.69
N ARG A 191 12.52 -24.09 -5.73
CA ARG A 191 12.12 -24.97 -4.63
C ARG A 191 11.21 -24.29 -3.63
N TYR A 192 11.45 -23.00 -3.37
CA TYR A 192 10.74 -22.18 -2.39
C TYR A 192 10.18 -20.90 -3.05
N PRO A 193 9.13 -21.01 -3.87
CA PRO A 193 8.61 -19.89 -4.63
C PRO A 193 7.97 -18.83 -3.71
N ALA A 194 8.46 -17.60 -3.83
CA ALA A 194 7.95 -16.42 -3.11
C ALA A 194 7.58 -15.29 -4.08
N GLU A 195 7.08 -15.66 -5.26
CA GLU A 195 6.62 -14.77 -6.31
C GLU A 195 5.10 -14.82 -6.41
N PRO A 196 4.45 -13.77 -6.94
CA PRO A 196 3.01 -13.78 -7.14
C PRO A 196 2.68 -14.73 -8.29
N GLN A 197 1.60 -15.50 -8.15
CA GLN A 197 1.11 -16.34 -9.25
C GLN A 197 0.52 -15.48 -10.37
N LEU A 198 -0.30 -14.48 -10.00
CA LEU A 198 -0.86 -13.51 -10.93
C LEU A 198 0.09 -12.31 -11.05
N LYS A 199 0.83 -12.23 -12.15
CA LYS A 199 1.82 -11.20 -12.47
C LYS A 199 1.24 -10.18 -13.44
N LEU A 200 1.70 -8.94 -13.35
CA LEU A 200 1.37 -7.88 -14.30
C LEU A 200 2.16 -8.05 -15.60
N GLY A 201 1.62 -7.54 -16.70
CA GLY A 201 2.38 -7.32 -17.92
C GLY A 201 3.23 -6.04 -17.86
N ASN A 202 3.96 -5.79 -18.93
CA ASN A 202 5.07 -4.81 -18.91
C ASN A 202 4.67 -3.36 -19.16
N ILE A 203 3.44 -3.10 -19.61
CA ILE A 203 2.99 -1.78 -20.04
C ILE A 203 1.69 -1.40 -19.35
N HIS A 204 1.67 -0.16 -18.88
CA HIS A 204 0.47 0.49 -18.37
C HIS A 204 0.22 1.79 -19.12
N THR A 205 -1.03 2.09 -19.45
CA THR A 205 -1.40 3.35 -20.13
C THR A 205 -2.66 3.91 -19.51
N VAL A 206 -2.73 5.23 -19.34
CA VAL A 206 -3.93 5.93 -18.85
C VAL A 206 -4.62 6.63 -20.01
N HIS A 207 -5.95 6.55 -20.02
CA HIS A 207 -6.83 7.10 -21.05
C HIS A 207 -7.93 7.93 -20.41
N THR A 208 -8.58 8.78 -21.20
CA THR A 208 -9.85 9.40 -20.80
C THR A 208 -10.96 8.35 -20.70
N ALA A 209 -12.09 8.69 -20.08
CA ALA A 209 -13.26 7.79 -19.98
C ALA A 209 -13.75 7.29 -21.36
N GLU A 210 -13.65 8.13 -22.38
CA GLU A 210 -14.02 7.87 -23.77
C GLU A 210 -12.99 7.00 -24.51
N GLY A 211 -11.81 6.77 -23.92
CA GLY A 211 -10.70 6.07 -24.54
C GLY A 211 -9.76 6.97 -25.35
N GLY A 212 -9.83 8.28 -25.14
CA GLY A 212 -8.91 9.24 -25.75
C GLY A 212 -7.50 9.16 -25.14
N PRO A 213 -6.46 9.53 -25.90
CA PRO A 213 -5.10 9.52 -25.42
C PRO A 213 -4.87 10.64 -24.39
N ILE A 214 -4.02 10.36 -23.41
CA ILE A 214 -3.44 11.37 -22.52
C ILE A 214 -1.95 11.39 -22.79
N GLN A 215 -1.41 12.58 -23.07
CA GLN A 215 -0.03 12.73 -23.48
C GLN A 215 0.93 12.27 -22.38
N ASN A 216 1.93 11.46 -22.75
CA ASN A 216 2.95 10.91 -21.83
C ASN A 216 2.40 10.07 -20.67
N ALA A 217 1.13 9.63 -20.71
CA ALA A 217 0.52 8.84 -19.65
C ALA A 217 0.71 7.34 -19.88
N HIS A 218 1.96 6.91 -19.91
CA HIS A 218 2.33 5.50 -20.03
C HIS A 218 3.54 5.17 -19.15
N TRP A 219 3.55 3.95 -18.61
CA TRP A 219 4.57 3.45 -17.70
C TRP A 219 5.02 2.06 -18.14
N PHE A 220 6.27 1.75 -17.84
CA PHE A 220 6.88 0.45 -18.10
C PHE A 220 7.38 -0.15 -16.80
N GLU A 221 7.27 -1.47 -16.70
CA GLU A 221 7.98 -2.21 -15.66
C GLU A 221 9.49 -2.15 -15.94
N GLU A 222 10.29 -1.76 -14.94
CA GLU A 222 11.76 -1.72 -15.06
C GLU A 222 12.33 -3.09 -15.46
N THR A 223 11.65 -4.15 -15.02
CA THR A 223 11.95 -5.51 -15.41
C THR A 223 10.85 -6.06 -16.31
N ILE A 224 11.22 -6.38 -17.56
CA ILE A 224 10.36 -7.09 -18.49
C ILE A 224 10.02 -8.47 -17.91
N ASN A 225 8.73 -8.66 -17.59
CA ASN A 225 8.11 -9.94 -17.35
C ASN A 225 8.05 -10.73 -18.67
N LYS A 226 8.69 -11.89 -18.68
CA LYS A 226 8.76 -12.82 -19.81
C LYS A 226 8.02 -14.13 -19.53
N ASP A 227 7.31 -14.21 -18.41
CA ASP A 227 6.61 -15.43 -18.04
C ASP A 227 5.45 -15.69 -19.01
N PRO A 228 5.15 -16.95 -19.32
CA PRO A 228 3.98 -17.28 -20.10
C PRO A 228 2.70 -16.99 -19.32
N ALA A 229 1.61 -16.77 -20.05
CA ALA A 229 0.29 -16.73 -19.45
C ALA A 229 -0.04 -18.10 -18.81
N ILE A 230 -0.54 -18.08 -17.58
CA ILE A 230 -0.89 -19.28 -16.81
C ILE A 230 -2.31 -19.72 -17.11
N GLU A 231 -2.52 -21.03 -17.12
CA GLU A 231 -3.87 -21.61 -17.19
C GLU A 231 -4.50 -21.61 -15.79
N GLY A 232 -5.72 -21.10 -15.71
CA GLY A 232 -6.41 -20.84 -14.45
C GLY A 232 -7.06 -22.07 -13.83
N GLU A 233 -6.31 -23.16 -13.57
CA GLU A 233 -6.85 -24.27 -12.78
C GLU A 233 -7.28 -23.75 -11.40
N ASN A 234 -8.54 -23.96 -11.02
CA ASN A 234 -9.18 -23.43 -9.80
C ASN A 234 -9.24 -21.90 -9.68
N PHE A 235 -8.92 -21.14 -10.72
CA PHE A 235 -8.95 -19.67 -10.67
C PHE A 235 -10.35 -19.14 -10.31
N ALA A 236 -11.42 -19.79 -10.80
CA ALA A 236 -12.79 -19.42 -10.45
C ALA A 236 -13.08 -19.53 -8.93
N ALA A 237 -12.54 -20.54 -8.26
CA ALA A 237 -12.71 -20.72 -6.82
C ALA A 237 -11.91 -19.67 -6.04
N ALA A 238 -10.68 -19.36 -6.50
CA ALA A 238 -9.89 -18.26 -5.96
C ALA A 238 -10.61 -16.91 -6.13
N ASP A 239 -11.20 -16.69 -7.30
CA ASP A 239 -11.93 -15.46 -7.63
C ASP A 239 -13.17 -15.25 -6.75
N ASP A 240 -13.92 -16.32 -6.47
CA ASP A 240 -15.01 -16.30 -5.50
C ASP A 240 -14.53 -16.08 -4.06
N GLY A 241 -13.31 -16.54 -3.73
CA GLY A 241 -12.63 -16.23 -2.47
C GLY A 241 -12.36 -14.74 -2.31
N VAL A 242 -11.79 -14.12 -3.35
CA VAL A 242 -11.55 -12.67 -3.39
C VAL A 242 -12.84 -11.90 -3.15
N ARG A 243 -13.94 -12.29 -3.82
CA ARG A 243 -15.25 -11.66 -3.61
C ARG A 243 -15.70 -11.72 -2.14
N ARG A 244 -15.47 -12.84 -1.45
CA ARG A 244 -15.80 -12.96 -0.02
C ARG A 244 -14.94 -12.04 0.83
N PHE A 245 -13.65 -11.95 0.57
CA PHE A 245 -12.72 -11.08 1.30
C PHE A 245 -13.01 -9.60 1.08
N LEU A 246 -13.22 -9.17 -0.17
CA LEU A 246 -13.63 -7.80 -0.46
C LEU A 246 -14.92 -7.42 0.27
N ARG A 247 -15.93 -8.30 0.27
CA ARG A 247 -17.17 -8.05 1.02
C ARG A 247 -16.93 -7.88 2.53
N LYS A 248 -16.03 -8.67 3.13
CA LYS A 248 -15.68 -8.50 4.55
C LYS A 248 -15.00 -7.17 4.83
N MET A 249 -14.08 -6.75 3.95
CA MET A 249 -13.43 -5.44 4.04
C MET A 249 -14.45 -4.30 3.90
N THR A 250 -15.33 -4.36 2.88
CA THR A 250 -16.40 -3.36 2.67
C THR A 250 -17.38 -3.26 3.84
N ASN A 251 -17.65 -4.38 4.52
CA ASN A 251 -18.53 -4.41 5.69
C ASN A 251 -17.85 -4.02 7.00
N SER A 252 -16.53 -3.82 6.99
CA SER A 252 -15.78 -3.29 8.14
C SER A 252 -15.83 -1.77 8.15
N SER A 253 -15.35 -1.15 9.23
CA SER A 253 -15.22 0.32 9.27
C SER A 253 -14.31 0.83 8.13
N PRO A 254 -14.47 2.09 7.68
CA PRO A 254 -13.61 2.67 6.65
C PRO A 254 -12.12 2.63 7.01
N GLU A 255 -11.79 2.95 8.27
CA GLU A 255 -10.40 2.96 8.75
C GLU A 255 -9.79 1.55 8.74
N PHE A 256 -10.53 0.55 9.21
CA PHE A 256 -10.04 -0.83 9.23
C PHE A 256 -9.93 -1.42 7.82
N SER A 257 -10.87 -1.10 6.93
CA SER A 257 -10.79 -1.48 5.52
C SER A 257 -9.56 -0.87 4.84
N GLN A 258 -9.27 0.41 5.11
CA GLN A 258 -8.09 1.09 4.56
C GLN A 258 -6.79 0.46 5.09
N PHE A 259 -6.75 0.10 6.37
CA PHE A 259 -5.62 -0.64 6.94
C PHE A 259 -5.38 -1.97 6.23
N CYS A 260 -6.43 -2.76 6.00
CA CYS A 260 -6.33 -4.03 5.28
C CYS A 260 -5.83 -3.81 3.84
N THR A 261 -6.42 -2.84 3.12
CA THR A 261 -6.02 -2.47 1.77
C THR A 261 -4.54 -2.13 1.68
N LYS A 262 -4.07 -1.18 2.52
CA LYS A 262 -2.68 -0.70 2.49
C LYS A 262 -1.69 -1.86 2.72
N PHE A 263 -2.02 -2.75 3.64
CA PHE A 263 -1.20 -3.91 3.93
C PHE A 263 -1.18 -4.95 2.80
N ILE A 264 -2.33 -5.28 2.19
CA ILE A 264 -2.39 -6.22 1.07
C ILE A 264 -1.64 -5.66 -0.16
N ALA A 265 -1.76 -4.36 -0.41
CA ALA A 265 -1.00 -3.67 -1.46
C ALA A 265 0.51 -3.79 -1.20
N ALA A 266 0.97 -3.45 0.02
CA ALA A 266 2.38 -3.57 0.41
C ALA A 266 2.91 -5.01 0.26
N TYR A 267 2.11 -6.00 0.67
CA TYR A 267 2.43 -7.42 0.49
C TYR A 267 2.61 -7.80 -0.98
N THR A 268 1.72 -7.32 -1.85
CA THR A 268 1.78 -7.59 -3.29
C THR A 268 3.01 -6.96 -3.92
N THR A 269 3.31 -5.71 -3.56
CA THR A 269 4.55 -5.03 -3.98
C THR A 269 5.81 -5.76 -3.50
N ALA A 270 5.78 -6.36 -2.31
CA ALA A 270 6.87 -7.20 -1.82
C ALA A 270 7.02 -8.49 -2.63
N LEU A 271 5.91 -9.13 -3.03
CA LEU A 271 5.94 -10.30 -3.93
C LEU A 271 6.54 -9.96 -5.29
N ASP A 272 6.16 -8.82 -5.87
CA ASP A 272 6.61 -8.33 -7.18
C ASP A 272 8.10 -7.98 -7.22
N THR A 273 8.73 -7.82 -6.06
CA THR A 273 10.16 -7.48 -5.98
C THR A 273 10.99 -8.63 -6.54
N ARG A 274 11.84 -8.38 -7.55
CA ARG A 274 12.63 -9.46 -8.17
C ARG A 274 13.83 -9.88 -7.34
N ASP A 275 14.56 -8.91 -6.78
CA ASP A 275 15.72 -9.19 -5.95
C ASP A 275 15.30 -9.87 -4.64
N ALA A 276 15.90 -11.03 -4.36
CA ALA A 276 15.49 -11.85 -3.23
C ALA A 276 15.85 -11.22 -1.89
N ASP A 277 16.93 -10.44 -1.82
CA ASP A 277 17.38 -9.80 -0.59
C ASP A 277 16.53 -8.56 -0.29
N ALA A 278 16.24 -7.73 -1.31
CA ALA A 278 15.28 -6.63 -1.21
C ALA A 278 13.87 -7.11 -0.85
N LYS A 279 13.46 -8.27 -1.41
CA LYS A 279 12.19 -8.93 -1.06
C LYS A 279 12.14 -9.33 0.42
N LEU A 280 13.23 -9.84 0.99
CA LEU A 280 13.32 -10.15 2.42
C LEU A 280 13.05 -8.91 3.28
N VAL A 281 13.66 -7.77 2.92
CA VAL A 281 13.45 -6.49 3.61
C VAL A 281 12.00 -6.03 3.46
N ARG A 282 11.43 -6.06 2.25
CA ARG A 282 10.04 -5.63 2.01
C ARG A 282 9.01 -6.49 2.73
N PHE A 283 9.21 -7.81 2.81
CA PHE A 283 8.34 -8.67 3.63
C PHE A 283 8.47 -8.36 5.12
N TRP A 284 9.67 -8.02 5.60
CA TRP A 284 9.83 -7.59 6.98
C TRP A 284 9.07 -6.28 7.26
N LEU A 285 9.13 -5.29 6.35
CA LEU A 285 8.32 -4.07 6.44
C LEU A 285 6.81 -4.37 6.45
N CYS A 286 6.37 -5.41 5.72
CA CYS A 286 4.97 -5.86 5.77
C CYS A 286 4.60 -6.32 7.18
N LEU A 287 5.49 -7.06 7.87
CA LEU A 287 5.27 -7.48 9.25
C LEU A 287 5.24 -6.28 10.21
N GLU A 288 6.12 -5.29 10.02
CA GLU A 288 6.12 -4.04 10.80
C GLU A 288 4.78 -3.31 10.66
N LEU A 289 4.31 -3.11 9.43
CA LEU A 289 3.02 -2.45 9.15
C LEU A 289 1.84 -3.18 9.79
N LEU A 290 1.79 -4.51 9.63
CA LEU A 290 0.69 -5.32 10.13
C LEU A 290 0.68 -5.39 11.66
N THR A 291 1.85 -5.55 12.25
CA THR A 291 1.99 -5.65 13.70
C THR A 291 1.94 -4.30 14.39
N GLY A 292 2.16 -3.19 13.68
CA GLY A 292 2.22 -1.84 14.26
C GLY A 292 3.39 -1.67 15.23
N ALA A 293 4.51 -2.34 14.94
CA ALA A 293 5.73 -2.31 15.75
C ALA A 293 6.95 -2.09 14.85
N ASP A 294 7.87 -1.27 15.31
CA ASP A 294 9.17 -0.97 14.70
C ASP A 294 10.30 -1.81 15.36
N ASP A 295 10.12 -2.20 16.62
CA ASP A 295 11.06 -3.09 17.30
C ASP A 295 10.76 -4.57 17.03
N ALA A 296 11.79 -5.29 16.66
CA ALA A 296 11.65 -6.70 16.32
C ALA A 296 11.20 -7.59 17.49
N LYS A 297 11.32 -7.16 18.76
CA LYS A 297 10.83 -7.96 19.88
C LYS A 297 9.30 -7.97 19.90
N ASN A 298 8.66 -6.81 19.72
CA ASN A 298 7.21 -6.70 19.66
C ASN A 298 6.64 -7.31 18.37
N ILE A 299 7.31 -7.15 17.22
CA ILE A 299 6.91 -7.85 15.98
C ILE A 299 6.84 -9.36 16.21
N ILE A 300 7.92 -9.95 16.75
CA ILE A 300 8.00 -11.39 17.02
C ILE A 300 6.92 -11.84 17.99
N LYS A 301 6.71 -11.10 19.08
CA LYS A 301 5.67 -11.39 20.08
C LYS A 301 4.27 -11.37 19.44
N ARG A 302 3.94 -10.32 18.69
CA ARG A 302 2.63 -10.13 18.05
C ARG A 302 2.33 -11.18 16.98
N ILE A 303 3.34 -11.65 16.24
CA ILE A 303 3.15 -12.75 15.28
C ILE A 303 2.96 -14.08 16.00
N ALA A 304 3.80 -14.37 17.01
CA ALA A 304 3.74 -15.63 17.76
C ALA A 304 2.38 -15.83 18.47
N PHE A 305 1.69 -14.73 18.83
CA PHE A 305 0.33 -14.74 19.40
C PHE A 305 -0.65 -15.65 18.63
N PHE A 306 -0.53 -15.75 17.30
CA PHE A 306 -1.46 -16.53 16.47
C PHE A 306 -1.15 -18.02 16.38
N TYR A 307 -0.09 -18.49 17.03
CA TYR A 307 0.40 -19.86 16.87
C TYR A 307 0.41 -20.60 18.20
N SER A 308 -0.01 -21.86 18.18
CA SER A 308 0.04 -22.74 19.35
C SER A 308 1.48 -23.09 19.75
N ASN A 309 2.36 -23.30 18.77
CA ASN A 309 3.77 -23.60 19.00
C ASN A 309 4.64 -22.32 18.95
N GLN A 310 4.45 -21.47 19.97
CA GLN A 310 5.10 -20.16 20.03
C GLN A 310 6.62 -20.23 20.01
N GLU A 311 7.23 -21.21 20.69
CA GLU A 311 8.68 -21.34 20.78
C GLU A 311 9.34 -21.52 19.40
N VAL A 312 8.77 -22.40 18.57
CA VAL A 312 9.25 -22.64 17.20
C VAL A 312 9.09 -21.40 16.34
N VAL A 313 7.93 -20.73 16.40
CA VAL A 313 7.67 -19.51 15.64
C VAL A 313 8.62 -18.38 16.06
N VAL A 314 8.85 -18.21 17.35
CA VAL A 314 9.81 -17.23 17.89
C VAL A 314 11.23 -17.53 17.40
N ALA A 315 11.65 -18.80 17.40
CA ALA A 315 12.97 -19.19 16.90
C ALA A 315 13.12 -18.88 15.40
N GLN A 316 12.11 -19.19 14.59
CA GLN A 316 12.09 -18.90 13.15
C GLN A 316 12.16 -17.39 12.88
N LEU A 317 11.33 -16.58 13.56
CA LEU A 317 11.32 -15.13 13.35
C LEU A 317 12.60 -14.46 13.85
N LYS A 318 13.21 -14.94 14.94
CA LYS A 318 14.55 -14.49 15.37
C LYS A 318 15.61 -14.77 14.30
N ALA A 319 15.57 -15.95 13.65
CA ALA A 319 16.49 -16.30 12.57
C ALA A 319 16.25 -15.45 11.30
N LEU A 320 15.01 -15.07 11.02
CA LEU A 320 14.66 -14.14 9.94
C LEU A 320 15.16 -12.72 10.23
N ARG A 321 14.96 -12.23 11.47
CA ARG A 321 15.51 -10.94 11.94
C ARG A 321 17.03 -10.89 11.79
N SER A 322 17.72 -11.93 12.24
CA SER A 322 19.18 -12.01 12.14
C SER A 322 19.63 -11.92 10.68
N ALA A 323 18.95 -12.61 9.77
CA ALA A 323 19.21 -12.53 8.34
C ALA A 323 19.03 -11.11 7.77
N ARG A 324 17.91 -10.43 8.10
CA ARG A 324 17.68 -9.04 7.70
C ARG A 324 18.78 -8.11 8.23
N ASN A 325 19.16 -8.26 9.49
CA ASN A 325 20.18 -7.41 10.09
C ASN A 325 21.56 -7.62 9.46
N SER A 326 21.95 -8.86 9.16
CA SER A 326 23.19 -9.15 8.43
C SER A 326 23.20 -8.53 7.03
N HIS A 327 22.05 -8.54 6.34
CA HIS A 327 21.95 -7.92 5.02
C HIS A 327 22.03 -6.38 5.10
N VAL A 328 21.18 -5.77 5.92
CA VAL A 328 21.04 -4.31 6.02
C VAL A 328 22.27 -3.65 6.65
N HIS A 329 22.85 -4.25 7.68
CA HIS A 329 23.94 -3.60 8.44
C HIS A 329 25.34 -4.11 8.08
N ALA A 330 25.49 -5.36 7.64
CA ALA A 330 26.79 -5.92 7.31
C ALA A 330 27.01 -6.11 5.80
N GLY A 331 26.03 -5.75 4.95
CA GLY A 331 26.10 -5.95 3.49
C GLY A 331 26.22 -7.42 3.09
N ALA A 332 26.03 -8.35 4.02
CA ALA A 332 26.26 -9.77 3.80
C ALA A 332 24.99 -10.44 3.27
N LYS A 333 25.09 -11.16 2.15
CA LYS A 333 23.96 -11.91 1.58
C LYS A 333 23.53 -13.02 2.53
N PRO A 334 22.26 -13.03 3.00
CA PRO A 334 21.81 -14.07 3.91
C PRO A 334 21.83 -15.45 3.23
N PRO A 335 22.25 -16.50 3.95
CA PRO A 335 22.19 -17.85 3.40
C PRO A 335 20.72 -18.26 3.17
N ARG A 336 20.45 -18.90 2.02
CA ARG A 336 19.14 -19.46 1.67
C ARG A 336 17.99 -18.44 1.74
N VAL A 337 18.20 -17.22 1.22
CA VAL A 337 17.20 -16.15 1.23
C VAL A 337 15.84 -16.58 0.64
N ALA A 338 15.82 -17.43 -0.39
CA ALA A 338 14.57 -17.96 -0.97
C ALA A 338 13.70 -18.71 0.07
N LEU A 339 14.31 -19.57 0.88
CA LEU A 339 13.61 -20.26 1.98
C LEU A 339 13.09 -19.26 3.01
N LYS A 340 13.87 -18.24 3.34
CA LYS A 340 13.48 -17.20 4.31
C LYS A 340 12.28 -16.39 3.81
N ASN A 341 12.30 -16.00 2.54
CA ASN A 341 11.18 -15.33 1.88
C ASN A 341 9.92 -16.21 1.88
N PHE A 342 10.06 -17.49 1.54
CA PHE A 342 8.94 -18.45 1.58
C PHE A 342 8.31 -18.55 2.98
N VAL A 343 9.13 -18.63 4.03
CA VAL A 343 8.65 -18.68 5.42
C VAL A 343 7.98 -17.37 5.84
N LEU A 344 8.57 -16.21 5.51
CA LEU A 344 7.95 -14.91 5.80
C LEU A 344 6.59 -14.76 5.14
N VAL A 345 6.50 -15.18 3.88
CA VAL A 345 5.25 -15.16 3.14
C VAL A 345 4.17 -16.00 3.83
N GLY A 346 4.51 -17.19 4.31
CA GLY A 346 3.57 -18.01 5.08
C GLY A 346 3.05 -17.31 6.33
N PHE A 347 3.92 -16.63 7.09
CA PHE A 347 3.48 -15.81 8.24
C PHE A 347 2.56 -14.67 7.81
N ILE A 348 2.93 -13.92 6.78
CA ILE A 348 2.17 -12.77 6.28
C ILE A 348 0.78 -13.20 5.82
N GLU A 349 0.68 -14.25 4.99
CA GLU A 349 -0.59 -14.71 4.46
C GLU A 349 -1.55 -15.21 5.54
N ASN A 350 -1.05 -15.96 6.52
CA ASN A 350 -1.85 -16.40 7.67
C ASN A 350 -2.45 -15.19 8.41
N LEU A 351 -1.66 -14.14 8.60
CA LEU A 351 -2.12 -12.92 9.26
C LEU A 351 -3.07 -12.11 8.37
N ILE A 352 -2.85 -12.04 7.05
CA ILE A 352 -3.80 -11.40 6.10
C ILE A 352 -5.17 -12.09 6.19
N VAL A 353 -5.20 -13.42 6.13
CA VAL A 353 -6.46 -14.19 6.21
C VAL A 353 -7.20 -13.90 7.52
N PHE A 354 -6.46 -13.79 8.62
CA PHE A 354 -7.05 -13.49 9.92
C PHE A 354 -7.59 -12.05 9.99
N VAL A 355 -6.78 -11.06 9.62
CA VAL A 355 -7.15 -9.63 9.73
C VAL A 355 -8.31 -9.29 8.81
N VAL A 356 -8.29 -9.76 7.55
CA VAL A 356 -9.39 -9.56 6.58
C VAL A 356 -10.66 -10.29 7.01
N SER A 357 -10.52 -11.42 7.71
CA SER A 357 -11.69 -12.12 8.23
C SER A 357 -12.42 -11.37 9.34
N ASN A 358 -11.70 -10.49 10.06
CA ASN A 358 -12.20 -9.60 11.09
C ASN A 358 -13.27 -10.21 12.01
N HIS A 359 -13.03 -11.42 12.53
CA HIS A 359 -14.01 -12.14 13.35
C HIS A 359 -14.43 -11.37 14.62
N PHE A 360 -13.53 -10.54 15.13
CA PHE A 360 -13.75 -9.71 16.33
C PHE A 360 -14.31 -8.32 16.03
N LYS A 361 -14.57 -7.99 14.75
CA LYS A 361 -15.15 -6.71 14.31
C LYS A 361 -14.37 -5.49 14.80
N PHE A 362 -13.05 -5.50 14.59
CA PHE A 362 -12.22 -4.34 14.86
C PHE A 362 -12.62 -3.16 13.98
N ASP A 363 -12.70 -1.98 14.59
CA ASP A 363 -13.06 -0.72 13.92
C ASP A 363 -11.84 0.08 13.45
N ASN A 364 -10.66 -0.22 13.95
CA ASN A 364 -9.45 0.49 13.57
C ASN A 364 -8.20 -0.37 13.81
N ARG A 365 -7.07 0.08 13.27
CA ARG A 365 -5.78 -0.61 13.39
C ARG A 365 -5.29 -0.69 14.84
N GLN A 366 -5.65 0.26 15.70
CA GLN A 366 -5.20 0.26 17.09
C GLN A 366 -5.82 -0.90 17.87
N GLN A 367 -7.12 -1.15 17.71
CA GLN A 367 -7.79 -2.31 18.33
C GLN A 367 -7.14 -3.63 17.91
N TRP A 368 -6.74 -3.74 16.64
CA TRP A 368 -6.00 -4.89 16.11
C TRP A 368 -4.62 -5.06 16.79
N TRP A 369 -3.85 -3.98 16.89
CA TRP A 369 -2.55 -4.00 17.55
C TRP A 369 -2.63 -4.29 19.05
N ASP A 370 -3.64 -3.75 19.72
CA ASP A 370 -3.90 -4.00 21.14
C ASP A 370 -4.25 -5.47 21.38
N PHE A 371 -5.10 -6.05 20.51
CA PHE A 371 -5.46 -7.46 20.56
C PHE A 371 -4.23 -8.38 20.50
N MET A 372 -3.34 -8.17 19.53
CA MET A 372 -2.11 -8.97 19.39
C MET A 372 -1.09 -8.73 20.52
N SER A 373 -1.20 -7.61 21.23
CA SER A 373 -0.34 -7.29 22.37
C SER A 373 -0.76 -7.99 23.66
N THR A 374 -1.96 -8.58 23.70
CA THR A 374 -2.47 -9.33 24.85
C THR A 374 -1.72 -10.64 25.08
N THR A 375 -2.00 -11.28 26.22
CA THR A 375 -1.48 -12.61 26.56
C THR A 375 -2.43 -13.70 26.07
N THR A 376 -1.87 -14.82 25.60
CA THR A 376 -2.63 -16.04 25.28
C THR A 376 -2.75 -16.99 26.48
N ASP A 377 -2.06 -16.70 27.59
CA ASP A 377 -2.14 -17.51 28.81
C ASP A 377 -3.45 -17.25 29.55
N ILE A 378 -4.33 -18.25 29.58
CA ILE A 378 -5.67 -18.17 30.19
C ILE A 378 -5.58 -17.72 31.64
N LYS A 379 -4.60 -18.22 32.40
CA LYS A 379 -4.43 -17.84 33.80
C LYS A 379 -4.13 -16.34 33.93
N SER A 380 -3.19 -15.83 33.14
CA SER A 380 -2.87 -14.40 33.09
C SER A 380 -4.08 -13.55 32.64
N ILE A 381 -4.89 -14.04 31.70
CA ILE A 381 -6.15 -13.39 31.28
C ILE A 381 -7.13 -13.31 32.45
N ASP A 382 -7.37 -14.40 33.17
CA ASP A 382 -8.30 -14.44 34.30
C ASP A 382 -7.87 -13.51 35.43
N GLU A 383 -6.58 -13.47 35.75
CA GLU A 383 -6.00 -12.53 36.70
C GLU A 383 -6.20 -11.08 36.25
N GLN A 384 -6.04 -10.79 34.96
CA GLN A 384 -6.27 -9.46 34.40
C GLN A 384 -7.75 -9.06 34.47
N ILE A 385 -8.68 -9.97 34.16
CA ILE A 385 -10.12 -9.75 34.30
C ILE A 385 -10.49 -9.46 35.76
N ALA A 386 -9.95 -10.22 36.71
CA ALA A 386 -10.17 -10.01 38.13
C ALA A 386 -9.69 -8.61 38.58
N ARG A 387 -8.47 -8.21 38.17
CA ARG A 387 -7.95 -6.85 38.43
C ARG A 387 -8.84 -5.75 37.85
N LEU A 388 -9.27 -5.88 36.60
CA LEU A 388 -10.13 -4.89 35.94
C LEU A 388 -11.51 -4.77 36.62
N ARG A 389 -12.07 -5.88 37.11
CA ARG A 389 -13.32 -5.85 37.90
C ARG A 389 -13.16 -5.08 39.20
N MET A 390 -12.02 -5.21 39.89
CA MET A 390 -11.73 -4.43 41.11
C MET A 390 -11.60 -2.93 40.80
N VAL A 391 -10.86 -2.56 39.75
CA VAL A 391 -10.72 -1.15 39.31
C VAL A 391 -12.09 -0.56 38.96
N LYS A 392 -12.94 -1.30 38.24
CA LYS A 392 -14.30 -0.85 37.91
C LYS A 392 -15.17 -0.62 39.16
N LYS A 393 -14.99 -1.40 40.22
CA LYS A 393 -15.69 -1.20 41.50
C LYS A 393 -15.20 0.05 42.21
N PHE A 394 -13.89 0.29 42.21
CA PHE A 394 -13.27 1.48 42.82
C PHE A 394 -13.65 2.78 42.09
N ALA A 395 -13.64 2.77 40.76
CA ALA A 395 -13.91 3.94 39.93
C ALA A 395 -15.41 4.31 39.81
N ARG A 396 -16.33 3.46 40.29
CA ARG A 396 -17.75 3.82 40.34
C ARG A 396 -17.95 4.89 41.41
N PRO A 397 -18.44 6.10 41.06
CA PRO A 397 -18.75 7.11 42.07
C PRO A 397 -19.74 6.53 43.08
N ALA A 398 -19.49 6.77 44.36
CA ALA A 398 -20.39 6.34 45.42
C ALA A 398 -21.78 6.92 45.14
N ARG A 399 -22.77 6.04 44.92
CA ARG A 399 -24.17 6.46 44.89
C ARG A 399 -24.50 7.05 46.26
N GLY A 400 -24.57 8.38 46.37
CA GLY A 400 -24.95 9.04 47.61
C GLY A 400 -24.18 10.30 47.98
N VAL A 401 -23.69 11.11 47.03
CA VAL A 401 -23.56 12.54 47.33
C VAL A 401 -24.91 13.16 46.95
N PRO A 402 -25.73 13.61 47.92
CA PRO A 402 -26.92 14.38 47.60
C PRO A 402 -26.48 15.63 46.85
N GLU A 403 -27.10 15.92 45.71
CA GLU A 403 -27.11 17.28 45.19
C GLU A 403 -27.54 18.18 46.36
N GLN A 404 -26.66 19.10 46.77
CA GLN A 404 -27.05 20.16 47.69
C GLN A 404 -28.14 20.95 46.97
N SER A 405 -29.38 20.72 47.40
CA SER A 405 -30.52 21.57 47.12
C SER A 405 -30.17 22.96 47.61
N ASP A 406 -30.06 23.86 46.65
CA ASP A 406 -29.89 25.30 46.80
C ASP A 406 -31.19 25.86 47.42
N ASP A 407 -31.30 25.80 48.74
CA ASP A 407 -32.42 26.37 49.50
C ASP A 407 -31.90 26.91 50.84
N SER A 408 -31.46 28.17 50.83
CA SER A 408 -31.88 29.15 51.84
C SER A 408 -31.32 30.54 51.52
N HIS A 409 -32.16 31.37 50.90
CA HIS A 409 -32.30 32.79 51.22
C HIS A 409 -32.62 32.96 52.73
N PRO A 410 -32.26 34.08 53.37
CA PRO A 410 -32.84 35.40 53.11
C PRO A 410 -31.88 36.38 52.43
#